data_AF-A0A0D0RZD5-F1
#
_entry.id   AF-A0A0D0RZD5-F1
#
_cell.length_a   1.000
_cell.length_b   1.000
_cell.length_c   1.000
_cell.angle_alpha   90.00
_cell.angle_beta   90.00
_cell.angle_gamma   90.00
#
_symmetry.space_group_name_H-M   'P 1'
#
loop_
_entity.id
_entity.type
_entity.pdbx_description
1 polymer ?
#
loop_
_entity_poly.entity_id
_entity_poly.type
_entity_poly.pdbx_seq_one_letter_code
_entity_poly.pdbx_strand_id
1 'polypeptide(L)'
;MIKTLKLTPLQLLACMFLFLVVVGGVLLKLPIATEKEISWIDAFFLSTSAATVTGLAPIDPSSTFTVFGEVVLMVLIQVGGLGIMTFAVLVVIVLGKKSG
;
A
#
# COMPACT_ATOMS: atom_id res chain seq x y z
N MET A 1 -1.48 -5.20 29.21
CA MET A 1 -0.73 -3.95 29.40
C MET A 1 -0.30 -3.43 28.04
N ILE A 2 -1.16 -2.62 27.39
CA ILE A 2 -0.85 -2.07 26.06
C ILE A 2 0.14 -0.92 26.29
N LYS A 3 1.43 -1.17 26.01
CA LYS A 3 2.45 -0.11 25.98
C LYS A 3 1.99 0.93 24.96
N THR A 4 1.66 2.14 25.42
CA THR A 4 1.38 3.28 24.54
C THR A 4 2.65 3.58 23.75
N LEU A 5 2.70 3.03 22.53
CA LEU A 5 3.78 3.24 21.59
C LEU A 5 3.70 4.72 21.18
N LYS A 6 4.62 5.55 21.69
CA LYS A 6 4.75 6.95 21.30
C LYS A 6 5.32 7.02 19.87
N LEU A 7 4.54 6.61 18.87
CA LEU A 7 4.92 6.76 17.47
C LEU A 7 4.75 8.22 17.08
N THR A 8 5.76 8.77 16.40
CA THR A 8 5.57 10.04 15.70
C THR A 8 4.55 9.84 14.58
N PRO A 9 3.79 10.88 14.17
CA PRO A 9 2.82 10.76 13.08
C PRO A 9 3.43 10.12 11.82
N LEU A 10 4.70 10.45 11.52
CA LEU A 10 5.43 9.88 10.39
C LEU A 10 5.75 8.40 10.57
N GLN A 11 6.13 7.95 11.77
CA GLN A 11 6.36 6.54 12.06
C GLN A 11 5.06 5.73 11.98
N LEU A 12 3.93 6.29 12.42
CA LEU A 12 2.63 5.64 12.30
C LEU A 12 2.27 5.41 10.83
N LEU A 13 2.45 6.44 9.98
CA LEU A 13 2.22 6.30 8.55
C LEU A 13 3.12 5.24 7.92
N ALA A 14 4.43 5.29 8.19
CA ALA A 14 5.38 4.31 7.67
C ALA A 14 5.01 2.87 8.08
N CYS A 15 4.57 2.67 9.32
CA CYS A 15 4.18 1.36 9.82
C CYS A 15 2.88 0.86 9.17
N MET A 16 1.89 1.74 8.99
CA MET A 16 0.65 1.42 8.25
C MET A 16 0.95 1.05 6.80
N PHE A 17 1.85 1.79 6.16
CA PHE A 17 2.24 1.55 4.77
C PHE A 17 2.98 0.23 4.62
N LEU A 18 3.94 -0.04 5.50
CA LEU A 18 4.66 -1.32 5.54
C LEU A 18 3.70 -2.49 5.75
N PHE A 19 2.76 -2.36 6.68
CA PHE A 19 1.72 -3.37 6.91
C PHE A 19 0.88 -3.60 5.64
N LEU A 20 0.45 -2.54 4.97
CA LEU A 20 -0.33 -2.63 3.73
C LEU A 20 0.43 -3.37 2.63
N VAL A 21 1.72 -3.06 2.44
CA VAL A 21 2.58 -3.72 1.45
C VAL A 21 2.81 -5.19 1.77
N VAL A 22 3.04 -5.53 3.04
CA VAL A 22 3.25 -6.93 3.45
C VAL A 22 1.98 -7.73 3.24
N VAL A 23 0.84 -7.22 3.69
CA VAL A 23 -0.47 -7.86 3.52
C VAL A 23 -0.82 -7.98 2.04
N GLY A 24 -0.70 -6.90 1.26
CA GLY A 24 -0.98 -6.89 -0.17
C GLY A 24 -0.10 -7.87 -0.96
N GLY A 25 1.20 -7.91 -0.69
CA GLY A 25 2.13 -8.84 -1.33
C GLY A 25 1.79 -10.31 -1.03
N VAL A 26 1.40 -10.62 0.21
CA VAL A 26 0.95 -11.98 0.57
C VAL A 26 -0.37 -12.32 -0.11
N LEU A 27 -1.35 -11.40 -0.14
CA LEU A 27 -2.62 -11.62 -0.84
C LEU A 27 -2.42 -11.84 -2.34
N LEU A 28 -1.54 -11.07 -2.98
CA LEU A 28 -1.23 -11.21 -4.41
C LEU A 28 -0.51 -12.52 -4.73
N LYS A 29 0.24 -13.08 -3.76
CA LYS A 29 0.95 -14.35 -3.93
C LYS A 29 0.06 -15.58 -3.73
N LEU A 30 -1.18 -15.42 -3.25
CA LEU A 30 -2.11 -16.55 -3.11
C LEU A 30 -2.43 -17.17 -4.49
N PRO A 31 -2.63 -18.49 -4.57
CA PRO A 31 -3.02 -19.16 -5.82
C PRO A 31 -4.39 -18.72 -6.33
N ILE A 32 -5.24 -18.17 -5.46
CA ILE A 32 -6.56 -17.60 -5.83
C ILE A 32 -6.40 -16.28 -6.59
N ALA A 33 -5.28 -15.56 -6.37
CA ALA A 33 -5.02 -14.26 -6.96
C ALA A 33 -4.28 -14.34 -8.30
N THR A 34 -3.60 -15.44 -8.59
CA THR A 34 -2.65 -15.52 -9.72
C THR A 34 -3.01 -16.68 -10.65
N GLU A 35 -3.08 -16.40 -11.95
CA GLU A 35 -3.26 -17.41 -13.02
C GLU A 35 -1.93 -18.11 -13.34
N LYS A 36 -0.81 -17.40 -13.17
CA LYS A 36 0.56 -17.90 -13.33
C LYS A 36 1.35 -17.68 -12.06
N GLU A 37 2.27 -18.59 -11.73
CA GLU A 37 3.14 -18.39 -10.58
C GLU A 37 4.05 -17.18 -10.78
N ILE A 38 3.92 -16.19 -9.88
CA ILE A 38 4.77 -14.99 -9.86
C ILE A 38 5.91 -15.12 -8.85
N SER A 39 7.03 -14.42 -9.03
CA SER A 39 8.07 -14.37 -8.00
C SER A 39 7.59 -13.59 -6.76
N TRP A 40 8.15 -13.89 -5.60
CA TRP A 40 7.93 -13.09 -4.39
C TRP A 40 8.35 -11.63 -4.58
N ILE A 41 9.41 -11.40 -5.37
CA ILE A 41 9.89 -10.06 -5.64
C ILE A 41 8.86 -9.26 -6.45
N ASP A 42 8.21 -9.89 -7.43
CA ASP A 42 7.21 -9.26 -8.29
C ASP A 42 5.95 -8.95 -7.49
N ALA A 43 5.52 -9.87 -6.61
CA ALA A 43 4.36 -9.68 -5.75
C ALA A 43 4.51 -8.47 -4.81
N PHE A 44 5.67 -8.36 -4.13
CA PHE A 44 5.93 -7.22 -3.25
C PHE A 44 6.18 -5.93 -4.02
N PHE A 45 6.85 -6.00 -5.18
CA PHE A 45 7.04 -4.82 -6.04
C PHE A 45 5.69 -4.27 -6.50
N LEU A 46 4.80 -5.13 -6.97
CA LEU A 46 3.48 -4.73 -7.44
C LEU A 46 2.60 -4.22 -6.29
N SER A 47 2.64 -4.88 -5.13
CA SER A 47 1.96 -4.40 -3.94
C SER A 47 2.45 -3.03 -3.49
N THR A 48 3.75 -2.77 -3.55
CA THR A 48 4.34 -1.48 -3.20
C THR A 48 3.92 -0.40 -4.19
N SER A 49 4.06 -0.68 -5.49
CA SER A 49 3.69 0.22 -6.59
C SER A 49 2.20 0.59 -6.56
N ALA A 50 1.33 -0.37 -6.25
CA ALA A 50 -0.10 -0.15 -6.05
C ALA A 50 -0.37 0.73 -4.81
N ALA A 51 0.25 0.41 -3.67
CA ALA A 51 0.11 1.20 -2.44
C ALA A 51 0.62 2.64 -2.59
N THR A 52 1.70 2.87 -3.33
CA THR A 52 2.24 4.22 -3.60
C THR A 52 1.56 4.91 -4.78
N VAL A 53 0.63 4.24 -5.45
CA VAL A 53 -0.06 4.74 -6.65
C VAL A 53 0.92 5.17 -7.74
N THR A 54 2.05 4.46 -7.87
CA THR A 54 3.09 4.77 -8.86
C THR A 54 2.74 4.23 -10.25
N GLY A 55 2.09 3.07 -10.32
CA GLY A 55 1.64 2.47 -11.59
C GLY A 55 2.72 1.69 -12.35
N LEU A 56 3.82 1.32 -11.71
CA LEU A 56 4.84 0.44 -12.29
C LEU A 56 4.51 -1.03 -12.07
N ALA A 57 4.65 -1.86 -13.10
CA ALA A 57 4.44 -3.30 -13.03
C ALA A 57 5.55 -4.03 -13.81
N PRO A 58 6.33 -4.93 -13.17
CA PRO A 58 7.38 -5.71 -13.83
C PRO A 58 6.81 -6.84 -14.70
N ILE A 59 5.55 -7.20 -14.43
CA ILE A 59 4.74 -8.19 -15.12
C ILE A 59 3.40 -7.56 -15.47
N ASP A 60 2.75 -8.05 -16.53
CA ASP A 60 1.45 -7.53 -16.95
C ASP A 60 0.33 -8.04 -16.02
N PRO A 61 -0.35 -7.17 -15.25
CA PRO A 61 -1.34 -7.60 -14.28
C PRO A 61 -2.56 -8.26 -14.93
N SER A 62 -2.95 -7.78 -16.11
CA SER A 62 -4.17 -8.22 -16.82
C SER A 62 -4.10 -9.65 -17.35
N SER A 63 -2.88 -10.16 -17.54
CA SER A 63 -2.63 -11.53 -18.00
C SER A 63 -2.12 -12.47 -16.91
N THR A 64 -1.84 -11.94 -15.72
CA THR A 64 -1.20 -12.69 -14.63
C THR A 64 -2.10 -12.85 -13.41
N PHE A 65 -2.93 -11.86 -13.09
CA PHE A 65 -3.84 -11.93 -11.95
C PHE A 65 -5.24 -12.37 -12.36
N THR A 66 -5.89 -13.07 -11.46
CA THR A 66 -7.32 -13.36 -11.54
C THR A 66 -8.10 -12.09 -11.19
N VAL A 67 -9.42 -12.11 -11.40
CA VAL A 67 -10.33 -11.03 -10.93
C VAL A 67 -10.14 -10.74 -9.44
N PHE A 68 -9.83 -11.75 -8.62
CA PHE A 68 -9.54 -11.53 -7.20
C PHE A 68 -8.26 -10.72 -7.00
N GLY A 69 -7.17 -11.04 -7.71
CA GLY A 69 -5.92 -10.30 -7.65
C GLY A 69 -6.06 -8.85 -8.14
N GLU A 70 -6.84 -8.63 -9.20
CA GLU A 70 -7.16 -7.28 -9.70
C GLU A 70 -7.94 -6.46 -8.66
N VAL A 71 -8.91 -7.06 -7.96
CA VAL A 71 -9.63 -6.40 -6.87
C VAL A 71 -8.67 -6.04 -5.71
N VAL A 72 -7.76 -6.94 -5.36
CA VAL A 72 -6.72 -6.65 -4.34
C VAL A 72 -5.86 -5.45 -4.77
N LEU A 73 -5.43 -5.38 -6.04
CA LEU A 73 -4.69 -4.23 -6.57
C LEU A 73 -5.49 -2.93 -6.51
N MET A 74 -6.76 -2.96 -6.91
CA MET A 74 -7.64 -1.79 -6.83
C MET A 74 -7.81 -1.29 -5.40
N VAL A 75 -7.98 -2.20 -4.43
CA VAL A 75 -8.07 -1.85 -3.01
C VAL A 75 -6.76 -1.25 -2.51
N LEU A 76 -5.61 -1.82 -2.86
CA LEU A 76 -4.29 -1.29 -2.51
C LEU A 76 -4.09 0.14 -3.05
N ILE A 77 -4.48 0.39 -4.31
CA ILE A 77 -4.43 1.72 -4.94
C ILE A 77 -5.33 2.70 -4.18
N GLN A 78 -6.56 2.31 -3.88
CA GLN A 78 -7.53 3.18 -3.22
C GLN A 78 -7.09 3.55 -1.80
N VAL A 79 -6.66 2.55 -1.02
CA VAL A 79 -6.20 2.75 0.37
C VAL A 79 -4.89 3.53 0.38
N GLY A 80 -3.96 3.20 -0.53
CA GLY A 80 -2.70 3.91 -0.72
C GLY A 80 -2.88 5.39 -1.03
N GLY A 81 -3.72 5.71 -2.01
CA GLY A 81 -4.04 7.07 -2.41
C GLY A 81 -4.70 7.89 -1.29
N LEU A 82 -5.68 7.31 -0.58
CA LEU A 82 -6.33 7.97 0.55
C LEU A 82 -5.36 8.22 1.71
N GLY A 83 -4.46 7.28 1.99
CA GLY A 83 -3.46 7.39 3.05
C GLY A 83 -2.48 8.54 2.84
N ILE A 84 -1.91 8.65 1.64
CA ILE A 84 -0.94 9.71 1.29
C ILE A 84 -1.62 11.09 1.34
N MET A 85 -2.82 11.22 0.77
CA MET A 85 -3.55 12.51 0.72
C MET A 85 -3.95 13.00 2.11
N THR A 86 -4.42 12.10 2.98
CA THR A 86 -4.78 12.45 4.36
C THR A 86 -3.56 12.95 5.13
N PHE A 87 -2.41 12.31 4.93
CA PHE A 87 -1.17 12.71 5.59
C PHE A 87 -0.63 14.04 5.04
N ALA A 88 -0.69 14.25 3.73
CA ALA A 88 -0.33 15.52 3.11
C ALA A 88 -1.15 16.68 3.70
N VAL A 89 -2.47 16.50 3.86
CA VAL A 89 -3.35 17.49 4.49
C VAL A 89 -2.98 17.73 5.95
N LEU A 90 -2.73 16.70 6.74
CA LEU A 90 -2.29 16.84 8.14
C LEU A 90 -0.98 17.63 8.26
N VAL A 91 0.00 17.36 7.40
CA VAL A 91 1.27 18.09 7.36
C VAL A 91 1.03 19.56 7.03
N VAL A 92 0.21 19.85 6.01
CA VAL A 92 -0.17 21.23 5.65
C VAL A 92 -0.86 21.94 6.80
N ILE A 93 -1.79 21.29 7.51
CA ILE A 93 -2.49 21.89 8.66
C ILE A 93 -1.53 22.15 9.83
N VAL A 94 -0.62 21.23 10.14
CA VAL A 94 0.36 21.39 11.23
C VAL A 94 1.37 22.49 10.92
N LEU A 95 1.84 22.59 9.67
CA LEU A 95 2.73 23.66 9.22
C LEU A 95 2.01 25.02 9.11
N GLY A 96 0.78 25.03 8.61
CA GLY A 96 -0.06 26.22 8.46
C GLY A 96 -0.55 26.81 9.78
N LYS A 97 -0.58 26.02 10.86
CA LYS A 97 -0.93 26.47 12.23
C LYS A 97 0.11 27.36 12.92
N LYS A 98 1.19 27.78 12.25
CA LYS A 98 2.24 28.65 12.85
C LYS A 98 2.24 30.11 12.35
N SER A 99 1.23 30.55 11.60
CA SER A 99 1.10 31.95 11.19
C SER A 99 -0.30 32.46 11.51
N GLY A 100 -0.52 32.80 12.78
CA GLY A 100 -1.73 33.39 13.34
C GLY A 100 -1.56 33.58 14.83
#